data_AF-A0A2E7NV16-F1
#
_entry.id   AF-A0A2E7NV16-F1
#
_cell.length_a   1.000
_cell.length_b   1.000
_cell.length_c   1.000
_cell.angle_alpha   90.00
_cell.angle_beta   90.00
_cell.angle_gamma   90.00
#
_symmetry.space_group_name_H-M   'P 1'
#
loop_
_entity.id
_entity.type
_entity.pdbx_description
1 polymer ?
#
loop_
_entity_poly.entity_id
_entity_poly.type
_entity_poly.pdbx_seq_one_letter_code
_entity_poly.pdbx_strand_id
1 'polypeptide(L)'
;MDAEVTREFITSNKIVAIKADKTRESPDIDALLVKLGNPAKAIPFYAIYPAGQPDKPIVLDGVFASPDRVLEALKRAVGKSSTAAVSRSDAKNQDSL
;
A
#
# COMPACT_ATOMS: atom_id res chain seq x y z
N MET A 1 -4.73 -19.14 6.57
CA MET A 1 -3.68 -18.22 7.06
C MET A 1 -4.24 -17.48 8.26
N ASP A 2 -3.46 -17.41 9.33
CA ASP A 2 -3.86 -16.75 10.57
C ASP A 2 -3.79 -15.23 10.39
N ALA A 3 -4.84 -14.51 10.79
CA ALA A 3 -4.83 -13.04 10.76
C ALA A 3 -3.64 -12.47 11.56
N GLU A 4 -3.15 -13.25 12.53
CA GLU A 4 -1.99 -12.94 13.36
C GLU A 4 -0.71 -12.72 12.54
N VAL A 5 -0.41 -13.57 11.55
CA VAL A 5 0.81 -13.42 10.73
C VAL A 5 0.80 -12.10 9.96
N THR A 6 -0.37 -11.70 9.45
CA THR A 6 -0.51 -10.42 8.75
C THR A 6 -0.41 -9.25 9.73
N ARG A 7 -0.99 -9.39 10.93
CA ARG A 7 -0.93 -8.40 12.00
C ARG A 7 0.51 -8.15 12.45
N GLU A 8 1.26 -9.21 12.74
CA GLU A 8 2.67 -9.17 13.12
C GLU A 8 3.53 -8.50 12.04
N PHE A 9 3.26 -8.81 10.77
CA PHE A 9 3.97 -8.18 9.66
C PHE A 9 3.70 -6.67 9.58
N ILE A 10 2.43 -6.26 9.73
CA ILE A 10 2.03 -4.85 9.71
C ILE A 10 2.69 -4.08 10.86
N THR A 11 2.64 -4.61 12.08
CA THR A 11 3.18 -3.94 13.27
C THR A 11 4.71 -3.84 13.20
N SER A 12 5.40 -4.92 12.84
CA SER A 12 6.86 -4.97 12.76
C SER A 12 7.44 -4.01 11.71
N ASN A 13 6.69 -3.76 10.64
CA ASN A 13 7.11 -2.86 9.55
C ASN A 13 6.52 -1.45 9.66
N LYS A 14 5.87 -1.11 10.78
CA LYS A 14 5.27 0.21 11.04
C LYS A 14 4.30 0.65 9.92
N ILE A 15 3.55 -0.31 9.37
CA ILE A 15 2.59 -0.05 8.31
C ILE A 15 1.32 0.54 8.94
N VAL A 16 0.85 1.66 8.40
CA VAL A 16 -0.39 2.31 8.84
C VAL A 16 -1.56 1.80 7.99
N ALA A 17 -2.52 1.13 8.64
CA ALA A 17 -3.75 0.67 7.99
C ALA A 17 -4.85 1.74 8.10
N ILE A 18 -5.51 2.04 6.98
CA ILE A 18 -6.64 2.99 6.92
C ILE A 18 -7.85 2.28 6.32
N LYS A 19 -9.01 2.41 6.95
CA LYS A 19 -10.29 1.91 6.43
C LYS A 19 -11.05 3.05 5.76
N ALA A 20 -11.32 2.90 4.46
CA ALA A 20 -12.28 3.73 3.74
C ALA A 20 -13.66 3.04 3.78
N ASP A 21 -14.61 3.58 4.54
CA ASP A 21 -15.93 3.00 4.71
C ASP A 21 -16.92 3.51 3.66
N LYS A 22 -17.35 2.63 2.75
CA LYS A 22 -18.30 2.92 1.67
C LYS A 22 -19.70 2.33 1.93
N THR A 23 -20.07 2.10 3.19
CA THR A 23 -21.44 1.69 3.55
C THR A 23 -22.48 2.78 3.29
N ARG A 24 -22.03 4.03 3.15
CA ARG A 24 -22.82 5.19 2.73
C ARG A 24 -22.22 5.81 1.49
N GLU A 25 -23.01 6.60 0.78
CA GLU A 25 -22.53 7.37 -0.36
C GLU A 25 -21.38 8.30 0.05
N SER A 26 -20.29 8.28 -0.72
CA SER A 26 -19.11 9.10 -0.47
C SER A 26 -18.45 9.48 -1.79
N PRO A 27 -18.68 10.71 -2.28
CA PRO A 27 -18.07 11.20 -3.51
C PRO A 27 -16.54 11.16 -3.50
N ASP A 28 -15.92 11.37 -2.33
CA ASP A 28 -14.46 11.38 -2.17
C ASP A 28 -13.87 9.97 -2.32
N ILE A 29 -14.50 8.95 -1.72
CA ILE A 29 -14.08 7.56 -1.88
C ILE A 29 -14.24 7.13 -3.35
N ASP A 30 -15.34 7.53 -3.98
CA ASP A 30 -15.59 7.26 -5.40
C ASP A 30 -14.53 7.88 -6.31
N ALA A 31 -14.19 9.15 -6.08
CA ALA A 31 -13.13 9.83 -6.83
C ALA A 31 -11.78 9.16 -6.62
N LEU A 32 -11.48 8.71 -5.40
CA LEU A 32 -10.26 7.97 -5.10
C LEU A 32 -10.20 6.62 -5.82
N LEU A 33 -11.29 5.84 -5.83
CA LEU A 33 -11.35 4.55 -6.53
C LEU A 33 -11.12 4.73 -8.04
N VAL A 34 -11.73 5.74 -8.66
CA VAL A 34 -11.51 6.06 -10.07
C VAL A 34 -10.04 6.42 -10.34
N LYS A 35 -9.44 7.28 -9.50
CA LYS A 35 -8.01 7.64 -9.61
C LYS A 35 -7.08 6.44 -9.47
N LEU A 36 -7.47 5.44 -8.67
CA LEU A 36 -6.71 4.20 -8.46
C LEU A 36 -6.96 3.14 -9.55
N GLY A 37 -7.67 3.49 -10.63
CA GLY A 37 -7.91 2.60 -11.77
C GLY A 37 -9.12 1.67 -11.59
N ASN A 38 -10.03 1.95 -10.64
CA ASN A 38 -11.26 1.19 -10.42
C ASN A 38 -12.50 2.01 -10.82
N PRO A 39 -12.79 2.15 -12.13
CA PRO A 39 -13.90 2.96 -12.63
C PRO A 39 -15.27 2.39 -12.26
N ALA A 40 -15.35 1.07 -12.04
CA ALA A 40 -16.56 0.40 -11.55
C ALA A 40 -16.84 0.70 -10.07
N LYS A 41 -15.87 1.31 -9.35
CA LYS A 41 -15.95 1.64 -7.93
C LYS A 41 -16.28 0.43 -7.05
N ALA A 42 -15.87 -0.75 -7.51
CA ALA A 42 -16.17 -2.04 -6.89
C ALA A 42 -15.39 -2.22 -5.59
N ILE A 43 -16.01 -2.86 -4.61
CA ILE A 43 -15.42 -3.21 -3.32
C ILE A 43 -15.51 -4.73 -3.09
N PRO A 44 -14.61 -5.36 -2.30
CA PRO A 44 -13.47 -4.75 -1.61
C PRO A 44 -12.35 -4.29 -2.57
N PHE A 45 -11.60 -3.27 -2.17
CA PHE A 45 -10.48 -2.70 -2.93
C PHE A 45 -9.39 -2.24 -1.96
N TYR A 46 -8.14 -2.54 -2.27
CA TYR A 46 -6.99 -2.13 -1.45
C TYR A 46 -5.96 -1.38 -2.30
N ALA A 47 -5.33 -0.38 -1.70
CA ALA A 47 -4.16 0.28 -2.24
C ALA A 47 -3.08 0.32 -1.15
N ILE A 48 -1.89 -0.16 -1.49
CA ILE A 48 -0.72 -0.16 -0.60
C ILE A 48 0.27 0.84 -1.16
N TYR A 49 0.57 1.87 -0.38
CA TYR A 49 1.52 2.92 -0.73
C TYR A 49 2.89 2.59 -0.14
N PRO A 50 3.90 2.19 -0.95
CA PRO A 50 5.24 1.92 -0.43
C PRO A 50 5.86 3.20 0.11
N ALA A 51 6.62 3.09 1.20
CA ALA A 51 7.33 4.24 1.75
C ALA A 51 8.28 4.85 0.71
N GLY A 52 8.26 6.18 0.63
CA GLY A 52 9.01 6.93 -0.38
C GLY A 52 8.45 6.88 -1.81
N GLN A 53 7.32 6.19 -2.05
CA GLN A 53 6.67 6.09 -3.37
C GLN A 53 5.15 6.34 -3.27
N PRO A 54 4.71 7.51 -2.80
CA PRO A 54 3.28 7.81 -2.59
C PRO A 54 2.46 7.81 -3.89
N ASP A 55 3.10 8.09 -5.04
CA ASP A 55 2.39 8.15 -6.33
C ASP A 55 2.38 6.82 -7.08
N LYS A 56 2.94 5.75 -6.49
CA LYS A 56 3.05 4.41 -7.12
C LYS A 56 2.45 3.32 -6.23
N PRO A 57 1.14 3.38 -5.93
CA PRO A 57 0.50 2.37 -5.12
C PRO A 57 0.51 0.99 -5.80
N ILE A 58 0.57 -0.06 -4.99
CA ILE A 58 0.20 -1.41 -5.40
C ILE A 58 -1.30 -1.55 -5.17
N VAL A 59 -2.06 -1.65 -6.26
CA VAL A 59 -3.52 -1.83 -6.21
C VAL A 59 -3.88 -3.31 -6.21
N LEU A 60 -4.86 -3.68 -5.41
CA LEU A 60 -5.43 -5.01 -5.35
C LEU A 60 -6.95 -4.88 -5.49
N ASP A 61 -7.48 -5.41 -6.58
CA ASP A 61 -8.89 -5.43 -6.92
C ASP A 61 -9.50 -6.83 -6.73
N GLY A 62 -10.82 -6.85 -6.56
CA GLY A 62 -11.62 -8.07 -6.50
C GLY A 62 -11.74 -8.70 -5.11
N VAL A 63 -12.46 -9.82 -5.05
CA VAL A 63 -12.67 -10.59 -3.80
C VAL A 63 -11.45 -11.45 -3.52
N PHE A 64 -10.87 -11.31 -2.33
CA PHE A 64 -9.75 -12.13 -1.89
C PHE A 64 -10.27 -13.37 -1.17
N ALA A 65 -10.14 -14.53 -1.82
CA ALA A 65 -10.45 -15.82 -1.21
C ALA A 65 -9.36 -16.30 -0.24
N SER A 66 -8.15 -15.71 -0.29
CA SER A 66 -7.07 -15.98 0.66
C SER A 66 -6.36 -14.70 1.11
N PRO A 67 -5.91 -14.63 2.38
CA PRO A 67 -5.12 -13.50 2.89
C PRO A 67 -3.71 -13.38 2.26
N ASP A 68 -3.21 -14.45 1.64
CA ASP A 68 -1.83 -14.52 1.12
C ASP A 68 -1.54 -13.42 0.10
N ARG A 69 -2.53 -13.07 -0.74
CA ARG A 69 -2.37 -11.99 -1.72
C ARG A 69 -2.07 -10.64 -1.08
N VAL A 70 -2.68 -10.35 0.07
CA VAL A 70 -2.46 -9.10 0.80
C VAL A 70 -1.08 -9.13 1.46
N LEU A 71 -0.71 -10.23 2.13
CA LEU A 71 0.61 -10.34 2.75
C LEU A 71 1.75 -10.24 1.73
N GLU A 72 1.63 -10.91 0.59
CA GLU A 72 2.65 -10.83 -0.47
C GLU A 72 2.77 -9.43 -1.07
N ALA A 73 1.66 -8.71 -1.20
CA ALA A 73 1.70 -7.31 -1.63
C ALA A 73 2.36 -6.39 -0.59
N LEU A 74 2.11 -6.62 0.70
CA LEU A 74 2.78 -5.90 1.80
C LEU A 74 4.30 -6.17 1.80
N LYS A 75 4.72 -7.43 1.65
CA LYS A 75 6.14 -7.80 1.52
C LYS A 75 6.81 -7.10 0.34
N ARG A 76 6.15 -7.06 -0.82
CA ARG A 76 6.63 -6.33 -2.00
C ARG A 76 6.75 -4.83 -1.75
N ALA A 77 5.81 -4.22 -1.04
CA ALA A 77 5.85 -2.80 -0.71
C ALA A 77 7.04 -2.46 0.21
N VAL A 78 7.32 -3.30 1.21
CA VAL A 78 8.48 -3.13 2.09
C VAL A 78 9.80 -3.25 1.30
N GLY A 79 9.92 -4.25 0.41
CA GLY A 79 11.11 -4.40 -0.44
C GLY A 79 11.35 -3.25 -1.44
N LYS A 80 10.29 -2.58 -1.89
CA LYS A 80 10.39 -1.36 -2.72
C LYS A 80 10.84 -0.12 -1.94
N SER A 81 10.55 -0.07 -0.64
CA SER A 81 10.98 1.05 0.22
C SER A 81 12.50 1.02 0.46
N SER A 82 13.07 -0.16 0.73
CA SER A 82 14.50 -0.29 1.05
C SER A 82 15.39 0.16 -0.11
N THR A 83 15.03 -0.18 -1.35
CA THR A 83 15.77 0.24 -2.55
C THR A 83 15.71 1.76 -2.79
N ALA A 84 14.56 2.40 -2.53
CA ALA A 84 14.41 3.85 -2.69
C ALA A 84 15.08 4.69 -1.58
N ALA A 85 15.34 4.10 -0.41
CA ALA A 85 16.07 4.74 0.69
C ALA A 85 17.59 4.67 0.50
N VAL A 86 18.12 3.55 -0.02
CA VAL A 86 19.55 3.39 -0.30
C VAL A 86 20.04 4.45 -1.31
N SER A 87 19.32 4.65 -2.42
CA SER A 87 19.70 5.67 -3.42
C SER A 87 19.66 7.14 -2.94
N ARG A 88 18.96 7.45 -1.84
CA ARG A 88 18.94 8.81 -1.25
C ARG A 88 20.07 9.07 -0.26
N SER A 89 20.71 8.00 0.23
CA SER A 89 21.82 8.10 1.19
C SER A 89 23.13 8.44 0.50
N ASP A 90 23.33 7.94 -0.72
CA ASP A 90 24.55 8.16 -1.51
C ASP A 90 24.63 9.58 -2.12
N ALA A 91 23.48 10.22 -2.37
CA ALA A 91 23.43 11.53 -3.01
C ALA A 91 23.76 12.71 -2.08
N LYS A 92 23.86 12.50 -0.76
CA LYS A 92 24.15 13.56 0.22
C LYS A 92 25.63 13.74 0.57
N ASN A 93 26.54 12.94 0.00
CA ASN A 93 27.95 12.93 0.36
C ASN A 93 28.89 13.58 -0.68
N GLN A 94 28.38 14.42 -1.60
CA GLN A 94 29.20 15.04 -2.65
C GLN A 94 29.28 16.58 -2.66
N ASP A 95 28.67 17.29 -1.70
CA ASP A 95 28.76 18.75 -1.61
C ASP A 95 29.60 19.22 -0.40
N SER A 96 30.84 18.71 -0.29
CA SER A 96 31.83 19.27 0.63
C SER A 96 33.24 19.10 0.07
N LEU A 97 33.60 19.99 -0.86
CA LEU A 97 34.99 20.34 -1.22
C LEU A 97 35.06 21.85 -1.48
#